data_AF-A0A7C5DG51-F1
#
_entry.id   AF-A0A7C5DG51-F1
#
_cell.length_a   1.000
_cell.length_b   1.000
_cell.length_c   1.000
_cell.angle_alpha   90.00
_cell.angle_beta   90.00
_cell.angle_gamma   90.00
#
_symmetry.space_group_name_H-M   'P 1'
#
loop_
_entity.id
_entity.type
_entity.pdbx_description
1 polymer ?
#
loop_
_entity_poly.entity_id
_entity_poly.type
_entity_poly.pdbx_seq_one_letter_code
_entity_poly.pdbx_strand_id
1 'polypeptide(L)'
;MNAETKVIKHKLSVLELAEALGNVSAACRQRGVSRPQFYDYKRRFQTHGMEGLRDLPPIAKHHPNATPPETVEKIKGLAMTHPSRGPSYLESLLKTDGIQVSFVTIQKILEREGLGSRYDRWLAIEKRQAEQPIELTAEQIAFIEKQNPQFKERHVKSGKPGELLNQDTFLVG
;
A
#
# COMPACT_ATOMS: atom_id res chain seq x y z
N MET A 1 -20.98 -9.34 -34.50
CA MET A 1 -20.01 -10.41 -34.17
C MET A 1 -19.39 -10.09 -32.81
N ASN A 2 -19.44 -11.01 -31.85
CA ASN A 2 -18.91 -10.80 -30.49
C ASN A 2 -17.38 -10.77 -30.48
N ALA A 3 -16.76 -9.97 -29.61
CA ALA A 3 -15.30 -9.81 -29.53
C ALA A 3 -14.57 -11.15 -29.35
N GLU A 4 -15.10 -12.02 -28.48
CA GLU A 4 -14.54 -13.35 -28.23
C GLU A 4 -14.54 -14.23 -29.49
N THR A 5 -15.64 -14.21 -30.26
CA THR A 5 -15.73 -14.99 -31.51
C THR A 5 -14.74 -14.51 -32.56
N LYS A 6 -14.41 -13.22 -32.58
CA LYS A 6 -13.40 -12.65 -33.48
C LYS A 6 -11.99 -13.12 -33.10
N VAL A 7 -11.69 -13.18 -31.81
CA VAL A 7 -10.40 -13.68 -31.30
C VAL A 7 -10.23 -15.17 -31.61
N ILE A 8 -11.26 -15.98 -31.36
CA ILE A 8 -11.22 -17.43 -31.67
C ILE A 8 -10.98 -17.65 -33.17
N LYS A 9 -11.74 -16.97 -34.03
CA LYS A 9 -11.57 -17.06 -35.50
C LYS A 9 -10.18 -16.64 -35.95
N HIS A 10 -9.64 -15.56 -35.36
CA HIS A 10 -8.28 -15.12 -35.68
C HIS A 10 -7.25 -16.20 -35.33
N LYS A 11 -7.29 -16.74 -34.10
CA LYS A 11 -6.35 -17.78 -33.67
C LYS A 11 -6.50 -19.08 -34.49
N LEU A 12 -7.72 -19.46 -34.84
CA LEU A 12 -7.97 -20.61 -35.71
C LEU A 12 -7.37 -20.39 -37.10
N SER A 13 -7.57 -19.19 -37.69
CA SER A 13 -7.03 -18.86 -39.01
C SER A 13 -5.50 -18.89 -39.09
N VAL A 14 -4.82 -18.72 -37.96
CA VAL A 14 -3.35 -18.84 -37.86
C VAL A 14 -2.93 -20.30 -37.94
N LEU A 15 -3.67 -21.21 -37.29
CA LEU A 15 -3.42 -22.64 -37.33
C LEU A 15 -3.69 -23.22 -38.72
N GLU A 16 -4.82 -22.86 -39.33
CA GLU A 16 -5.20 -23.29 -40.69
C GLU A 16 -4.21 -22.79 -41.74
N LEU A 17 -3.75 -21.53 -41.63
CA LEU A 17 -2.76 -20.98 -42.55
C LEU A 17 -1.41 -21.70 -42.44
N ALA A 18 -1.00 -22.10 -41.24
CA ALA A 18 0.23 -22.85 -41.05
C ALA A 18 0.17 -24.25 -41.65
N GLU A 19 -1.01 -24.89 -41.62
CA GLU A 19 -1.26 -26.19 -42.26
C GLU A 19 -1.23 -26.07 -43.79
N ALA A 20 -1.93 -25.07 -44.35
CA ALA A 20 -1.97 -24.83 -45.79
C ALA A 20 -0.60 -24.49 -46.39
N LEU A 21 0.26 -23.76 -45.67
CA LEU A 21 1.59 -23.37 -46.13
C LEU A 21 2.68 -24.40 -45.81
N GLY A 22 2.42 -25.36 -44.91
CA GLY A 22 3.44 -26.24 -44.35
C GLY A 22 4.58 -25.51 -43.60
N ASN A 23 4.44 -24.21 -43.33
CA ASN A 23 5.49 -23.36 -42.77
C ASN A 23 4.94 -22.42 -41.68
N VAL A 24 5.19 -22.79 -40.43
CA VAL A 24 4.78 -22.04 -39.23
C VAL A 24 5.35 -20.63 -39.20
N SER A 25 6.62 -20.45 -39.60
CA SER A 25 7.29 -19.15 -39.57
C SER A 25 6.72 -18.18 -40.61
N ALA A 26 6.28 -18.68 -41.76
CA ALA A 26 5.59 -17.87 -42.77
C ALA A 26 4.19 -17.45 -42.29
N ALA A 27 3.41 -18.39 -41.75
CA ALA A 27 2.07 -18.11 -41.22
C ALA A 27 2.10 -17.11 -40.05
N CYS A 28 3.04 -17.26 -39.12
CA CYS A 28 3.26 -16.34 -38.00
C CYS A 28 3.56 -14.91 -38.48
N ARG A 29 4.45 -14.75 -39.48
CA ARG A 29 4.78 -13.45 -40.08
C ARG A 29 3.59 -12.79 -40.75
N GLN A 30 2.79 -13.57 -41.49
CA GLN A 30 1.63 -13.05 -42.23
C GLN A 30 0.47 -12.64 -41.30
N ARG A 31 0.32 -13.30 -40.15
CA ARG A 31 -0.77 -13.03 -39.19
C ARG A 31 -0.36 -12.16 -38.00
N GLY A 32 0.92 -11.78 -37.90
CA GLY A 32 1.41 -10.93 -36.81
C GLY A 32 1.45 -11.64 -35.45
N VAL A 33 1.67 -12.96 -35.42
CA VAL A 33 1.73 -13.77 -34.20
C VAL A 33 3.15 -14.28 -33.98
N SER A 34 3.61 -14.32 -32.73
CA SER A 34 4.92 -14.90 -32.43
C SER A 34 4.88 -16.42 -32.48
N ARG A 35 6.01 -17.06 -32.83
CA ARG A 35 6.12 -18.53 -32.84
C ARG A 35 5.74 -19.19 -31.50
N PRO A 36 6.13 -18.66 -30.32
CA PRO A 36 5.68 -19.23 -29.04
C PRO A 36 4.15 -19.21 -28.89
N GLN A 37 3.49 -18.10 -29.22
CA GLN A 37 2.03 -17.99 -29.18
C GLN A 37 1.35 -19.00 -30.12
N PHE A 38 1.93 -19.26 -31.29
CA PHE A 38 1.44 -20.30 -32.20
C PHE A 38 1.41 -21.68 -31.54
N TYR A 39 2.51 -22.08 -30.89
CA TYR A 39 2.57 -23.39 -30.23
C TYR A 39 1.66 -23.46 -29.00
N ASP A 40 1.44 -22.35 -28.30
CA ASP A 40 0.44 -22.27 -27.23
C ASP A 40 -0.98 -22.44 -27.77
N TYR A 41 -1.33 -21.77 -28.88
CA TYR A 41 -2.64 -21.94 -29.53
C TYR A 41 -2.84 -23.36 -30.03
N LYS A 42 -1.82 -23.95 -30.67
CA LYS A 42 -1.85 -25.33 -31.15
C LYS A 42 -2.07 -26.31 -30.01
N ARG A 43 -1.31 -26.17 -28.91
CA ARG A 43 -1.46 -27.02 -27.71
C ARG A 43 -2.87 -26.90 -27.14
N ARG A 44 -3.36 -25.69 -26.93
CA ARG A 44 -4.70 -25.46 -26.35
C ARG A 44 -5.82 -25.98 -27.26
N PHE A 45 -5.67 -25.83 -28.57
CA PHE A 45 -6.63 -26.37 -29.55
C PHE A 45 -6.64 -27.90 -29.54
N GLN A 46 -5.48 -28.55 -29.41
CA GLN A 46 -5.40 -30.01 -29.30
C GLN A 46 -5.99 -30.55 -28.00
N THR A 47 -5.87 -29.82 -26.89
CA THR A 47 -6.37 -30.27 -25.57
C THR A 47 -7.86 -29.95 -25.36
N HIS A 48 -8.34 -28.79 -25.82
CA HIS A 48 -9.67 -28.27 -25.49
C HIS A 48 -10.48 -27.84 -26.72
N GLY A 49 -10.03 -28.16 -27.93
CA GLY A 49 -10.71 -27.81 -29.18
C GLY A 49 -10.89 -26.30 -29.34
N MET A 50 -12.05 -25.91 -29.87
CA MET A 50 -12.39 -24.50 -30.11
C MET A 50 -12.46 -23.67 -28.82
N GLU A 51 -12.81 -24.27 -27.68
CA GLU A 51 -12.87 -23.56 -26.40
C GLU A 51 -11.48 -23.17 -25.89
N GLY A 52 -10.44 -23.96 -26.20
CA GLY A 52 -9.05 -23.66 -25.83
C GLY A 52 -8.47 -22.40 -26.49
N LEU A 53 -9.09 -21.92 -27.57
CA LEU A 53 -8.70 -20.69 -28.25
C LEU A 53 -9.32 -19.43 -27.62
N ARG A 54 -10.24 -19.57 -26.66
CA ARG A 54 -10.74 -18.44 -25.87
C ARG A 54 -9.59 -17.81 -25.08
N ASP A 55 -9.69 -16.51 -24.84
CA ASP A 55 -8.80 -15.85 -23.89
C ASP A 55 -9.15 -16.33 -22.49
N LEU A 56 -8.12 -16.66 -21.71
CA LEU A 56 -8.33 -16.99 -20.31
C LEU A 56 -8.68 -15.72 -19.55
N PRO A 57 -9.47 -15.85 -18.46
CA PRO A 57 -9.73 -14.71 -17.59
C PRO A 57 -8.41 -14.10 -17.09
N PRO A 58 -8.38 -12.77 -16.88
CA PRO A 58 -7.20 -12.10 -16.34
C PRO A 58 -6.74 -12.74 -15.02
N ILE A 59 -5.43 -12.71 -14.77
CA ILE A 59 -4.85 -13.14 -13.48
C ILE A 59 -5.59 -12.41 -12.36
N ALA A 60 -6.07 -13.17 -11.38
CA ALA A 60 -6.82 -12.61 -10.26
C ALA A 60 -6.00 -11.52 -9.56
N LYS A 61 -6.59 -10.33 -9.41
CA LYS A 61 -5.94 -9.17 -8.78
C LYS A 61 -5.80 -9.31 -7.27
N HIS A 62 -6.54 -10.25 -6.67
CA HIS A 62 -6.60 -10.46 -5.23
C HIS A 62 -6.07 -11.85 -4.87
N HIS A 63 -5.15 -11.88 -3.93
CA HIS A 63 -4.63 -13.13 -3.35
C HIS A 63 -5.51 -13.52 -2.16
N PRO A 64 -5.85 -14.81 -1.95
CA PRO A 64 -6.72 -15.24 -0.85
C PRO A 64 -6.17 -14.88 0.55
N ASN A 65 -4.84 -14.83 0.69
CA ASN A 65 -4.19 -14.42 1.95
C ASN A 65 -3.88 -12.91 2.01
N ALA A 66 -4.53 -12.09 1.17
CA ALA A 66 -4.40 -10.65 1.28
C ALA A 66 -5.01 -10.18 2.61
N THR A 67 -4.33 -9.26 3.28
CA THR A 67 -4.82 -8.67 4.54
C THR A 67 -6.18 -8.02 4.31
N PRO A 68 -7.20 -8.31 5.13
CA PRO A 68 -8.51 -7.67 5.01
C PRO A 68 -8.41 -6.14 5.06
N PRO A 69 -9.24 -5.42 4.28
CA PRO A 69 -9.19 -3.96 4.23
C PRO A 69 -9.46 -3.33 5.59
N GLU A 70 -10.34 -3.93 6.40
CA GLU A 70 -10.64 -3.49 7.77
C GLU A 70 -9.38 -3.49 8.67
N THR A 71 -8.53 -4.50 8.52
CA THR A 71 -7.28 -4.58 9.27
C THR A 71 -6.29 -3.51 8.82
N VAL A 72 -6.26 -3.19 7.52
CA VAL A 72 -5.41 -2.12 6.97
C VAL A 72 -5.83 -0.76 7.52
N GLU A 73 -7.14 -0.46 7.53
CA GLU A 73 -7.66 0.79 8.10
C GLU A 73 -7.34 0.92 9.58
N LYS A 74 -7.46 -0.17 10.34
CA LYS A 74 -7.10 -0.20 11.75
C LYS A 74 -5.62 0.09 11.96
N ILE A 75 -4.73 -0.52 11.17
CA ILE A 75 -3.28 -0.24 11.20
C ILE A 75 -3.02 1.26 10.94
N LYS A 76 -3.68 1.86 9.95
CA LYS A 76 -3.54 3.30 9.64
C LYS A 76 -4.01 4.17 10.81
N GLY A 77 -5.16 3.85 11.40
CA GLY A 77 -5.69 4.57 12.56
C GLY A 77 -4.75 4.54 13.76
N LEU A 78 -4.18 3.37 14.07
CA LEU A 78 -3.22 3.23 15.16
C LEU A 78 -1.91 3.99 14.88
N ALA A 79 -1.43 3.97 13.63
CA ALA A 79 -0.24 4.71 13.22
C ALA A 79 -0.41 6.23 13.33
N MET A 80 -1.62 6.75 13.08
CA MET A 80 -1.97 8.17 13.25
C MET A 80 -2.12 8.56 14.73
N THR A 81 -2.68 7.66 15.54
CA THR A 81 -2.85 7.89 16.98
C THR A 81 -1.50 7.91 17.70
N HIS A 82 -0.58 7.03 17.29
CA HIS A 82 0.75 6.85 17.88
C HIS A 82 1.90 7.07 16.86
N PRO A 83 2.09 8.29 16.34
CA PRO A 83 3.06 8.58 15.28
C PRO A 83 4.52 8.37 15.71
N SER A 84 4.81 8.41 17.01
CA SER A 84 6.16 8.15 17.53
C SER A 84 6.48 6.66 17.73
N ARG A 85 5.48 5.77 17.72
CA ARG A 85 5.67 4.34 18.02
C ARG A 85 5.99 3.53 16.76
N GLY A 86 6.86 2.53 16.84
CA GLY A 86 7.21 1.70 15.68
C GLY A 86 6.17 0.62 15.37
N PRO A 87 6.32 -0.10 14.23
CA PRO A 87 5.41 -1.19 13.87
C PRO A 87 5.40 -2.35 14.88
N SER A 88 6.48 -2.56 15.64
CA SER A 88 6.53 -3.58 16.70
C SER A 88 5.57 -3.27 17.86
N TYR A 89 5.36 -1.99 18.14
CA TYR A 89 4.38 -1.55 19.14
C TYR A 89 2.96 -1.75 18.60
N LEU A 90 2.73 -1.42 17.33
CA LEU A 90 1.43 -1.63 16.66
C LEU A 90 1.08 -3.12 16.60
N GLU A 91 2.06 -3.99 16.36
CA GLU A 91 1.88 -5.44 16.41
C GLU A 91 1.38 -5.90 17.79
N SER A 92 1.98 -5.43 18.88
CA SER A 92 1.54 -5.77 20.23
C SER A 92 0.11 -5.28 20.51
N LEU A 93 -0.24 -4.09 20.03
CA LEU A 93 -1.59 -3.54 20.20
C LEU A 93 -2.64 -4.35 19.42
N LEU A 94 -2.32 -4.70 18.17
CA LEU A 94 -3.19 -5.53 17.33
C LEU A 94 -3.37 -6.94 17.90
N LYS A 95 -2.32 -7.51 18.51
CA LYS A 95 -2.41 -8.80 19.21
C LYS A 95 -3.40 -8.76 20.38
N THR A 96 -3.41 -7.66 21.15
CA THR A 96 -4.41 -7.45 22.21
C THR A 96 -5.82 -7.42 21.66
N ASP A 97 -6.00 -6.88 20.45
CA ASP A 97 -7.27 -6.84 19.75
C ASP A 97 -7.63 -8.14 19.02
N GLY A 98 -6.86 -9.22 19.19
CA GLY A 98 -7.07 -10.52 18.57
C GLY A 98 -6.64 -10.62 17.10
N ILE A 99 -6.00 -9.59 16.54
CA ILE A 99 -5.58 -9.56 15.14
C ILE A 99 -4.10 -9.93 15.04
N GLN A 100 -3.80 -11.04 14.37
CA GLN A 100 -2.43 -11.49 14.16
C GLN A 100 -1.88 -10.99 12.83
N VAL A 101 -1.02 -9.97 12.89
CA VAL A 101 -0.27 -9.46 11.73
C VAL A 101 1.20 -9.33 12.10
N SER A 102 2.09 -9.77 11.22
CA SER A 102 3.53 -9.64 11.46
C SER A 102 4.00 -8.19 11.36
N PHE A 103 5.05 -7.84 12.10
CA PHE A 103 5.77 -6.56 11.98
C PHE A 103 6.06 -6.18 10.51
N VAL A 104 6.56 -7.11 9.71
CA VAL A 104 6.93 -6.87 8.30
C VAL A 104 5.71 -6.55 7.46
N THR A 105 4.59 -7.23 7.69
CA THR A 105 3.34 -6.96 7.00
C THR A 105 2.81 -5.57 7.37
N ILE A 106 2.86 -5.18 8.65
CA ILE A 106 2.48 -3.83 9.10
C ILE A 106 3.35 -2.78 8.44
N GLN A 107 4.68 -2.96 8.44
CA GLN A 107 5.62 -2.04 7.82
C GLN A 107 5.33 -1.85 6.31
N LYS A 108 5.14 -2.96 5.58
CA LYS A 108 4.79 -2.90 4.14
C LYS A 108 3.46 -2.20 3.87
N ILE A 109 2.47 -2.40 4.75
CA ILE A 109 1.19 -1.71 4.66
C ILE A 109 1.40 -0.20 4.87
N LEU A 110 2.13 0.19 5.92
CA LEU A 110 2.42 1.60 6.19
C LEU A 110 3.22 2.27 5.06
N GLU A 111 4.21 1.58 4.49
CA GLU A 111 4.99 2.10 3.35
C GLU A 111 4.12 2.35 2.11
N ARG A 112 3.20 1.43 1.79
CA ARG A 112 2.24 1.60 0.67
C ARG A 112 1.31 2.79 0.87
N GLU A 113 0.98 3.08 2.12
CA GLU A 113 0.10 4.19 2.51
C GLU A 113 0.85 5.50 2.77
N GLY A 114 2.17 5.54 2.56
CA GLY A 114 2.99 6.73 2.80
C GLY A 114 3.13 7.09 4.29
N LEU A 115 3.08 6.10 5.18
CA LEU A 115 3.21 6.22 6.64
C LEU A 115 4.39 5.40 7.18
N GLY A 116 5.33 5.02 6.32
CA GLY A 116 6.39 4.05 6.61
C GLY A 116 7.42 4.55 7.62
N SER A 117 7.76 5.84 7.60
CA SER A 117 8.67 6.44 8.57
C SER A 117 7.94 7.20 9.68
N ARG A 118 8.66 7.49 10.76
CA ARG A 118 8.17 8.40 11.81
C ARG A 118 7.87 9.78 11.24
N TYR A 119 8.74 10.27 10.35
CA TYR A 119 8.59 11.58 9.73
C TYR A 119 7.33 11.65 8.87
N ASP A 120 7.08 10.64 8.03
CA ASP A 120 5.90 10.61 7.15
C ASP A 120 4.59 10.64 7.94
N ARG A 121 4.56 9.95 9.10
CA ARG A 121 3.39 9.95 9.99
C ARG A 121 3.12 11.31 10.60
N TRP A 122 4.17 12.03 11.01
CA TRP A 122 4.04 13.41 11.51
C TRP A 122 3.59 14.37 10.41
N LEU A 123 4.16 14.24 9.21
CA LEU A 123 3.76 15.02 8.06
C LEU A 123 2.29 14.76 7.68
N ALA A 124 1.83 13.51 7.79
CA ALA A 124 0.44 13.17 7.51
C ALA A 124 -0.53 13.78 8.54
N ILE A 125 -0.14 13.87 9.82
CA ILE A 125 -0.92 14.55 10.86
C ILE A 125 -0.97 16.05 10.60
N GLU A 126 0.16 16.67 10.27
CA GLU A 126 0.24 18.10 9.94
C GLU A 126 -0.67 18.45 8.75
N LYS A 127 -0.63 17.65 7.68
CA LYS A 127 -1.55 17.81 6.53
C LYS A 127 -3.01 17.69 6.96
N ARG A 128 -3.33 16.71 7.79
CA ARG A 128 -4.70 16.50 8.26
C ARG A 128 -5.18 17.64 9.16
N GLN A 129 -4.30 18.21 9.99
CA GLN A 129 -4.60 19.39 10.82
C GLN A 129 -4.85 20.65 9.98
N ALA A 130 -4.14 20.80 8.86
CA ALA A 130 -4.33 21.94 7.95
C ALA A 130 -5.69 21.88 7.23
N GLU A 131 -6.19 20.68 6.93
CA GLU A 131 -7.49 20.48 6.30
C GLU A 131 -8.65 20.54 7.30
N GLN A 132 -8.47 19.96 8.49
CA GLN A 132 -9.49 19.87 9.53
C GLN A 132 -8.85 20.10 10.90
N PRO A 133 -9.44 20.92 11.80
CA PRO A 133 -8.93 21.04 13.15
C PRO A 133 -9.13 19.72 13.90
N ILE A 134 -8.03 19.03 14.22
CA ILE A 134 -8.03 17.79 15.00
C ILE A 134 -7.60 18.12 16.43
N GLU A 135 -8.19 17.42 17.39
CA GLU A 135 -7.68 17.38 18.76
C GLU A 135 -6.46 16.45 18.82
N LEU A 136 -5.29 17.02 19.14
CA LEU A 136 -4.05 16.26 19.26
C LEU A 136 -4.06 15.39 20.51
N THR A 137 -3.54 14.18 20.40
CA THR A 137 -3.40 13.29 21.56
C THR A 137 -2.30 13.78 22.51
N ALA A 138 -2.35 13.39 23.78
CA ALA A 138 -1.34 13.78 24.77
C ALA A 138 0.09 13.38 24.36
N GLU A 139 0.25 12.21 23.73
CA GLU A 139 1.55 11.79 23.17
C GLU A 139 2.02 12.71 22.04
N GLN A 140 1.09 13.25 21.24
CA GLN A 140 1.43 14.15 20.15
C GLN A 140 1.88 15.52 20.66
N ILE A 141 1.13 16.06 21.64
CA ILE A 141 1.46 17.32 22.32
C ILE A 141 2.84 17.23 22.97
N ALA A 142 3.10 16.16 23.73
CA ALA A 142 4.39 15.95 24.40
C ALA A 142 5.57 15.88 23.40
N PHE A 143 5.34 15.34 22.20
CA PHE A 143 6.37 15.35 21.16
C PHE A 143 6.62 16.75 20.61
N ILE A 144 5.57 17.51 20.32
CA ILE A 144 5.67 18.89 19.81
C ILE A 144 6.37 19.78 20.84
N GLU A 145 5.98 19.69 22.11
CA GLU A 145 6.62 20.43 23.21
C GLU A 145 8.11 20.10 23.31
N LYS A 146 8.49 18.83 23.16
CA LYS A 146 9.90 18.40 23.17
C LYS A 146 10.71 18.97 22.01
N GLN A 147 10.09 19.26 20.87
CA GLN A 147 10.76 19.89 19.73
C GLN A 147 10.84 21.41 19.84
N ASN A 148 10.00 22.05 20.67
CA ASN A 148 10.01 23.50 20.85
C ASN A 148 11.31 23.96 21.56
N PRO A 149 12.16 24.79 20.91
CA PRO A 149 13.41 25.29 21.51
C PRO A 149 13.19 25.98 22.86
N GLN A 150 12.12 26.76 22.99
CA GLN A 150 11.77 27.47 24.22
C GLN A 150 11.48 26.51 25.38
N PHE A 151 11.01 25.30 25.10
CA PHE A 151 10.75 24.28 26.11
C PHE A 151 12.00 23.46 26.42
N LYS A 152 12.84 23.21 25.42
CA LYS A 152 14.10 22.47 25.55
C LYS A 152 15.14 23.24 26.37
N GLU A 153 15.15 24.56 26.27
CA GLU A 153 16.09 25.45 26.96
C GLU A 153 15.62 25.88 28.35
N ARG A 154 14.38 25.53 28.75
CA ARG A 154 13.89 25.80 30.11
C ARG A 154 14.69 24.98 31.14
N HIS A 155 15.53 25.67 31.91
CA HIS A 155 16.17 25.11 33.10
C HIS A 155 15.18 24.96 34.28
N VAL A 156 14.06 25.69 34.23
CA VAL A 156 13.01 25.68 35.25
C VAL A 156 11.71 25.15 34.63
N LYS A 157 11.17 24.05 35.19
CA LYS A 157 9.93 23.40 34.72
C LYS A 157 8.73 23.93 35.49
N SER A 158 7.75 24.50 34.79
CA SER A 158 6.46 24.91 35.34
C SER A 158 5.36 24.22 34.53
N GLY A 159 4.39 23.59 35.21
CA GLY A 159 3.24 22.92 34.62
C GLY A 159 2.06 23.84 34.30
N LYS A 160 2.01 25.05 34.87
CA LYS A 160 1.01 26.08 34.53
C LYS A 160 1.52 27.51 34.78
N PRO A 161 1.04 28.52 34.03
CA PRO A 161 1.36 29.92 34.31
C PRO A 161 1.12 30.28 35.78
N GLY A 162 2.12 30.89 36.43
CA GLY A 162 2.06 31.31 37.84
C GLY A 162 2.47 30.26 38.88
N GLU A 163 2.83 29.03 38.49
CA GLU A 163 3.27 27.99 39.43
C GLU A 163 4.68 28.23 39.99
N LEU A 164 5.55 28.84 39.21
CA LEU A 164 6.89 29.24 39.62
C LEU A 164 7.02 30.75 39.50
N LEU A 165 7.21 31.39 40.65
CA LEU A 165 7.53 32.80 40.78
C LEU A 165 9.03 32.89 41.07
N ASN A 166 9.78 33.51 40.18
CA ASN A 166 11.13 33.96 40.51
C ASN A 166 11.02 35.37 41.06
N GLN A 167 11.34 35.53 42.34
CA GLN A 167 11.39 36.84 42.99
C GLN A 167 12.83 37.37 42.87
N ASP A 168 13.10 38.10 41.80
CA ASP A 168 14.37 38.83 41.68
C ASP A 168 14.35 40.01 42.65
N THR A 169 15.05 39.88 43.76
CA THR A 169 15.39 41.01 44.62
C THR A 169 16.53 41.79 43.97
N PHE A 170 16.20 42.85 43.23
CA PHE A 170 17.20 43.86 42.86
C PHE A 170 17.08 45.05 43.83
N LEU A 171 18.23 45.55 44.27
CA LEU A 171 18.30 46.71 45.16
C LEU A 171 18.15 47.97 44.29
N VAL A 172 17.08 48.72 44.48
CA VAL A 172 16.91 50.04 43.89
C VAL A 172 17.60 51.04 44.82
N GLY A 173 18.79 51.49 44.42
CA GLY A 173 19.52 52.60 45.05
C GLY A 173 19.31 53.89 44.27
#